data_AF-A0A2Z4EY23-F1
#
_entry.id   AF-A0A2Z4EY23-F1
#
_cell.length_a   1.000
_cell.length_b   1.000
_cell.length_c   1.000
_cell.angle_alpha   90.00
_cell.angle_beta   90.00
_cell.angle_gamma   90.00
#
_symmetry.space_group_name_H-M   'P 1'
#
loop_
_entity.id
_entity.type
_entity.pdbx_description
1 polymer ?
#
loop_
_entity_poly.entity_id
_entity_poly.type
_entity_poly.pdbx_seq_one_letter_code
_entity_poly.pdbx_strand_id
1 'polypeptide(L)'
;MERRTNRRDPMKSKHWRWVRFYLNTLGMWPKAYVGEPRSKALEYYNKFAVVQTFGALYLQIHYIWSHRATTSFFELGHILITVFLNILSNVRLQLGFDKMYGPMFKTFFNKIHLFNYEYANEYSRKLTDKIERISLYISIYYISVLHIGIPFFNVIPWLNNYNNGAYNRDSNVTLQSSIYLANPFDTEHNLNQWVLLAAYDLYFSSVISTAVVAKDLCLFLMIFQIMGNILILENNLKTMARPALQEDCRITYEGHLNKVQVEMFSEEENSDIHEKLKRHIEQQTLIQSFTHQLFERYGMIFLVTYMFHMVNGCIILLEIAPGKTEAFVQYGLLAASLFGQLITLSMILEQLYTLSDRLGDAVYSTPWECMDTRNQKTVLLFLMRVQTPKVFKAKGLVEIGVKPMASILKTTMSYFAFLKSMNLN
;
A
#
# COMPACT_ATOMS: atom_id res chain seq x y z
N MET A 1 8.12 -35.01 -11.25
CA MET A 1 7.47 -33.90 -11.98
C MET A 1 5.94 -33.89 -11.76
N GLU A 2 5.45 -34.40 -10.62
CA GLU A 2 4.05 -34.84 -10.46
C GLU A 2 3.29 -34.22 -9.25
N ARG A 3 3.77 -33.10 -8.69
CA ARG A 3 3.11 -32.38 -7.57
C ARG A 3 2.44 -31.06 -7.97
N ARG A 4 1.83 -30.97 -9.16
CA ARG A 4 1.17 -29.72 -9.63
C ARG A 4 -0.36 -29.70 -9.54
N THR A 5 -1.02 -30.78 -9.16
CA THR A 5 -2.46 -30.95 -9.45
C THR A 5 -3.44 -30.37 -8.44
N ASN A 6 -3.01 -29.77 -7.32
CA ASN A 6 -3.96 -29.20 -6.36
C ASN A 6 -3.52 -27.89 -5.69
N ARG A 7 -2.69 -27.07 -6.38
CA ARG A 7 -2.25 -25.78 -5.83
C ARG A 7 -3.41 -24.79 -5.84
N ARG A 8 -3.71 -24.16 -4.70
CA ARG A 8 -4.68 -23.06 -4.64
C ARG A 8 -4.27 -21.96 -5.63
N ASP A 9 -5.25 -21.49 -6.40
CA ASP A 9 -5.05 -20.40 -7.36
C ASP A 9 -5.22 -19.06 -6.64
N PRO A 10 -4.19 -18.21 -6.59
CA PRO A 10 -4.27 -16.91 -5.90
C PRO A 10 -5.35 -16.00 -6.48
N MET A 11 -5.64 -16.10 -7.78
CA MET A 11 -6.65 -15.29 -8.46
C MET A 11 -8.09 -15.68 -8.08
N LYS A 12 -8.29 -16.85 -7.49
CA LYS A 12 -9.61 -17.30 -7.00
C LYS A 12 -9.93 -16.84 -5.58
N SER A 13 -8.94 -16.33 -4.84
CA SER A 13 -9.16 -15.78 -3.50
C SER A 13 -10.13 -14.58 -3.55
N LYS A 14 -10.96 -14.42 -2.52
CA LYS A 14 -12.01 -13.37 -2.49
C LYS A 14 -11.43 -11.97 -2.63
N HIS A 15 -10.36 -11.67 -1.89
CA HIS A 15 -9.74 -10.35 -1.91
C HIS A 15 -9.08 -10.02 -3.26
N TRP A 16 -8.39 -10.97 -3.91
CA TRP A 16 -7.84 -10.72 -5.25
C TRP A 16 -8.92 -10.61 -6.32
N ARG A 17 -10.07 -11.29 -6.18
CA ARG A 17 -11.24 -11.05 -7.05
C ARG A 17 -11.77 -9.62 -6.92
N TRP A 18 -11.84 -9.09 -5.70
CA TRP A 18 -12.25 -7.70 -5.49
C TRP A 18 -11.24 -6.70 -6.07
N VAL A 19 -9.95 -6.88 -5.79
CA VAL A 19 -8.90 -6.04 -6.39
C VAL A 19 -8.94 -6.11 -7.91
N ARG A 20 -9.11 -7.31 -8.47
CA ARG A 20 -9.29 -7.50 -9.92
C ARG A 20 -10.50 -6.72 -10.43
N PHE A 21 -11.63 -6.75 -9.73
CA PHE A 21 -12.82 -5.98 -10.12
C PHE A 21 -12.52 -4.48 -10.17
N TYR A 22 -12.05 -3.87 -9.08
CA TYR A 22 -11.78 -2.42 -9.02
C TYR A 22 -10.64 -1.97 -9.94
N LEU A 23 -9.59 -2.78 -10.11
CA LEU A 23 -8.54 -2.44 -11.07
C LEU A 23 -9.02 -2.61 -12.52
N ASN A 24 -9.99 -3.50 -12.80
CA ASN A 24 -10.60 -3.58 -14.12
C ASN A 24 -11.51 -2.39 -14.41
N THR A 25 -12.28 -1.90 -13.44
CA THR A 25 -13.13 -0.71 -13.66
C THR A 25 -12.29 0.52 -13.99
N LEU A 26 -11.04 0.59 -13.53
CA LEU A 26 -10.07 1.64 -13.88
C LEU A 26 -9.22 1.34 -15.12
N GLY A 27 -9.40 0.17 -15.75
CA GLY A 27 -8.56 -0.27 -16.87
C GLY A 27 -7.09 -0.46 -16.51
N MET A 28 -6.80 -0.78 -15.25
CA MET A 28 -5.46 -0.94 -14.70
C MET A 28 -5.07 -2.39 -14.46
N TRP A 29 -6.01 -3.34 -14.49
CA TRP A 29 -5.69 -4.75 -14.29
C TRP A 29 -4.85 -5.31 -15.46
N PRO A 30 -3.67 -5.88 -15.21
CA PRO A 30 -2.74 -6.27 -16.28
C PRO A 30 -3.12 -7.62 -16.94
N LYS A 31 -4.28 -7.67 -17.59
CA LYS A 31 -4.90 -8.89 -18.17
C LYS A 31 -3.92 -9.79 -18.93
N ALA A 32 -3.17 -9.21 -19.88
CA ALA A 32 -2.24 -9.96 -20.73
C ALA A 32 -1.14 -10.70 -19.95
N TYR A 33 -0.70 -10.15 -18.81
CA TYR A 33 0.38 -10.72 -18.00
C TYR A 33 -0.10 -11.80 -17.03
N VAL A 34 -1.39 -11.82 -16.72
CA VAL A 34 -2.05 -12.82 -15.85
C VAL A 34 -2.80 -13.90 -16.65
N GLY A 35 -2.63 -13.94 -17.98
CA GLY A 35 -3.23 -14.96 -18.85
C GLY A 35 -4.69 -14.69 -19.22
N GLU A 36 -5.18 -13.46 -19.05
CA GLU A 36 -6.53 -13.05 -19.43
C GLU A 36 -6.53 -12.34 -20.80
N PRO A 37 -7.65 -12.40 -21.56
CA PRO A 37 -7.75 -11.72 -22.85
C PRO A 37 -7.62 -10.21 -22.69
N ARG A 38 -6.78 -9.59 -23.51
CA ARG A 38 -6.55 -8.15 -23.53
C ARG A 38 -7.83 -7.42 -23.94
N SER A 39 -8.17 -6.33 -23.25
CA SER A 39 -9.30 -5.47 -23.61
C SER A 39 -8.81 -4.08 -23.96
N LYS A 40 -8.85 -3.73 -25.26
CA LYS A 40 -8.47 -2.40 -25.75
C LYS A 40 -9.36 -1.31 -25.17
N ALA A 41 -10.65 -1.58 -24.99
CA ALA A 41 -11.61 -0.62 -24.42
C ALA A 41 -11.20 -0.17 -23.01
N LEU A 42 -10.79 -1.10 -22.14
CA LEU A 42 -10.33 -0.78 -20.79
C LEU A 42 -9.01 -0.01 -20.80
N GLU A 43 -8.10 -0.33 -21.72
CA GLU A 43 -6.84 0.43 -21.86
C GLU A 43 -7.07 1.86 -22.36
N TYR A 44 -8.01 2.06 -23.28
CA TYR A 44 -8.44 3.40 -23.70
C TYR A 44 -9.14 4.14 -22.56
N TYR A 45 -9.96 3.45 -21.77
CA TYR A 45 -10.61 4.04 -20.61
C TYR A 45 -9.60 4.54 -19.57
N ASN A 46 -8.54 3.78 -19.29
CA ASN A 46 -7.47 4.23 -18.39
C ASN A 46 -6.82 5.53 -18.90
N LYS A 47 -6.48 5.60 -20.20
CA LYS A 47 -5.98 6.82 -20.83
C LYS A 47 -6.95 7.98 -20.70
N PHE A 48 -8.23 7.72 -20.95
CA PHE A 48 -9.29 8.71 -20.78
C PHE A 48 -9.38 9.20 -19.34
N ALA A 49 -9.37 8.32 -18.34
CA ALA A 49 -9.41 8.69 -16.92
C ALA A 49 -8.22 9.58 -16.52
N VAL A 50 -7.02 9.32 -17.06
CA VAL A 50 -5.84 10.16 -16.82
C VAL A 50 -5.99 11.54 -17.47
N VAL A 51 -6.47 11.60 -18.71
CA VAL A 51 -6.75 12.89 -19.38
C VAL A 51 -7.84 13.67 -18.65
N GLN A 52 -8.89 12.98 -18.21
CA GLN A 52 -10.00 13.55 -17.46
C GLN A 52 -9.53 14.14 -16.12
N THR A 53 -8.66 13.46 -15.37
CA THR A 53 -8.11 14.00 -14.11
C THR A 53 -7.28 15.27 -14.36
N PHE A 54 -6.48 15.34 -15.42
CA PHE A 54 -5.77 16.58 -15.79
C PHE A 54 -6.72 17.70 -16.20
N GLY A 55 -7.76 17.40 -16.99
CA GLY A 55 -8.80 18.36 -17.35
C GLY A 55 -9.51 18.91 -16.11
N ALA A 56 -9.91 18.03 -15.19
CA ALA A 56 -10.53 18.42 -13.93
C ALA A 56 -9.59 19.27 -13.07
N LEU A 57 -8.29 18.94 -12.98
CA LEU A 57 -7.30 19.78 -12.27
C LEU A 57 -7.24 21.20 -12.84
N TYR A 58 -7.20 21.32 -14.17
CA TYR A 58 -7.22 22.61 -14.83
C TYR A 58 -8.51 23.40 -14.50
N LEU A 59 -9.67 22.75 -14.57
CA LEU A 59 -10.95 23.39 -14.27
C LEU A 59 -11.09 23.80 -12.79
N GLN A 60 -10.57 23.01 -11.85
CA GLN A 60 -10.53 23.35 -10.43
C GLN A 60 -9.61 24.57 -10.17
N ILE A 61 -8.42 24.59 -10.78
CA ILE A 61 -7.48 25.73 -10.65
C ILE A 61 -8.08 26.99 -11.29
N HIS A 62 -8.72 26.85 -12.45
CA HIS A 62 -9.40 27.97 -13.11
C HIS A 62 -10.59 28.48 -12.28
N TYR A 63 -11.33 27.60 -11.61
CA TYR A 63 -12.40 28.00 -10.70
C TYR A 63 -11.86 28.89 -9.56
N ILE A 64 -10.79 28.47 -8.89
CA ILE A 64 -10.12 29.27 -7.84
C ILE A 64 -9.71 30.64 -8.38
N TRP A 65 -9.15 30.69 -9.59
CA TRP A 65 -8.68 31.95 -10.17
C TRP A 65 -9.83 32.89 -10.51
N SER A 66 -10.89 32.38 -11.13
CA SER A 66 -12.08 33.15 -11.53
C SER A 66 -12.91 33.66 -10.33
N HIS A 67 -13.01 32.87 -9.25
CA HIS A 67 -13.81 33.19 -8.07
C HIS A 67 -12.98 33.71 -6.88
N ARG A 68 -11.71 34.08 -7.10
CA ARG A 68 -10.78 34.50 -6.04
C ARG A 68 -11.30 35.60 -5.09
N ALA A 69 -12.22 36.44 -5.56
CA ALA A 69 -12.77 37.56 -4.81
C ALA A 69 -14.03 37.19 -4.01
N THR A 70 -14.69 36.08 -4.34
CA THR A 70 -15.98 35.67 -3.79
C THR A 70 -15.91 34.37 -2.98
N THR A 71 -14.93 33.51 -3.24
CA THR A 71 -14.74 32.23 -2.54
C THR A 71 -14.43 32.44 -1.05
N SER A 72 -15.23 31.82 -0.19
CA SER A 72 -14.98 31.83 1.26
C SER A 72 -13.76 30.99 1.64
N PHE A 73 -13.17 31.23 2.82
CA PHE A 73 -12.03 30.44 3.31
C PHE A 73 -12.32 28.93 3.37
N PHE A 74 -13.51 28.53 3.86
CA PHE A 74 -13.92 27.13 3.98
C PHE A 74 -14.19 26.48 2.62
N GLU A 75 -14.76 27.24 1.68
CA GLU A 75 -14.93 26.76 0.30
C GLU A 75 -13.57 26.56 -0.38
N LEU A 76 -12.63 27.49 -0.20
CA LEU A 76 -11.27 27.34 -0.70
C LEU A 76 -10.56 26.11 -0.08
N GLY A 77 -10.76 25.88 1.22
CA GLY A 77 -10.29 24.67 1.92
C GLY A 77 -10.80 23.39 1.27
N HIS A 78 -12.11 23.30 1.03
CA HIS A 78 -12.73 22.17 0.33
C HIS A 78 -12.17 21.97 -1.08
N ILE A 79 -12.02 23.05 -1.86
CA ILE A 79 -11.48 22.97 -3.22
C ILE A 79 -10.04 22.49 -3.20
N LEU A 80 -9.20 23.00 -2.29
CA LEU A 80 -7.82 22.52 -2.12
C LEU A 80 -7.80 21.03 -1.79
N ILE A 81 -8.69 20.55 -0.90
CA ILE A 81 -8.80 19.12 -0.58
C ILE A 81 -9.05 18.29 -1.83
N THR A 82 -10.04 18.68 -2.63
CA THR A 82 -10.39 17.96 -3.87
C THR A 82 -9.30 18.05 -4.95
N VAL A 83 -8.59 19.17 -5.06
CA VAL A 83 -7.44 19.33 -5.97
C VAL A 83 -6.31 18.37 -5.59
N PHE A 84 -5.93 18.32 -4.31
CA PHE A 84 -4.86 17.43 -3.88
C PHE A 84 -5.26 15.95 -3.97
N LEU A 85 -6.53 15.59 -3.71
CA LEU A 85 -7.06 14.24 -3.96
C LEU A 85 -6.97 13.87 -5.45
N ASN A 86 -7.28 14.83 -6.34
CA ASN A 86 -7.17 14.63 -7.77
C ASN A 86 -5.70 14.40 -8.20
N ILE A 87 -4.75 15.21 -7.73
CA ILE A 87 -3.30 15.00 -7.94
C ILE A 87 -2.88 13.61 -7.44
N LEU A 88 -3.31 13.23 -6.24
CA LEU A 88 -3.01 11.94 -5.61
C LEU A 88 -3.51 10.76 -6.45
N SER A 89 -4.70 10.90 -7.04
CA SER A 89 -5.31 9.88 -7.90
C SER A 89 -4.63 9.81 -9.27
N ASN A 90 -4.24 10.95 -9.85
CA ASN A 90 -3.58 11.02 -11.15
C ASN A 90 -2.26 10.23 -11.14
N VAL A 91 -1.43 10.42 -10.11
CA VAL A 91 -0.16 9.69 -9.94
C VAL A 91 -0.40 8.18 -9.81
N ARG A 92 -1.49 7.77 -9.15
CA ARG A 92 -1.86 6.35 -9.05
C ARG A 92 -2.33 5.78 -10.38
N LEU A 93 -3.13 6.51 -11.16
CA LEU A 93 -3.60 6.10 -12.47
C LEU A 93 -2.44 5.98 -13.48
N GLN A 94 -1.44 6.86 -13.41
CA GLN A 94 -0.25 6.80 -14.26
C GLN A 94 0.56 5.51 -14.10
N LEU A 95 0.48 4.82 -12.96
CA LEU A 95 1.11 3.52 -12.75
C LEU A 95 0.64 2.47 -13.78
N GLY A 96 -0.56 2.64 -14.35
CA GLY A 96 -1.07 1.77 -15.41
C GLY A 96 -0.27 1.81 -16.72
N PHE A 97 0.53 2.87 -16.93
CA PHE A 97 1.38 3.01 -18.13
C PHE A 97 2.81 2.52 -17.93
N ASP A 98 3.20 2.15 -16.70
CA ASP A 98 4.51 1.59 -16.45
C ASP A 98 4.64 0.21 -17.13
N LYS A 99 5.59 0.10 -18.05
CA LYS A 99 5.88 -1.13 -18.81
C LYS A 99 6.23 -2.31 -17.89
N MET A 100 6.78 -2.04 -16.70
CA MET A 100 7.17 -3.06 -15.72
C MET A 100 6.03 -3.42 -14.75
N TYR A 101 4.90 -2.71 -14.78
CA TYR A 101 3.75 -2.99 -13.90
C TYR A 101 3.15 -4.38 -14.17
N GLY A 102 2.91 -4.71 -15.44
CA GLY A 102 2.40 -6.04 -15.83
C GLY A 102 3.36 -7.20 -15.49
N PRO A 103 4.64 -7.12 -15.88
CA PRO A 103 5.66 -8.10 -15.48
C PRO A 103 5.79 -8.30 -13.96
N MET A 104 5.64 -7.22 -13.17
CA MET A 104 5.63 -7.30 -11.71
C MET A 104 4.46 -8.16 -11.21
N PHE A 105 3.25 -7.96 -11.73
CA PHE A 105 2.09 -8.80 -11.40
C PHE A 105 2.29 -10.27 -11.77
N LYS A 106 2.87 -10.54 -12.95
CA LYS A 106 3.20 -11.90 -13.37
C LYS A 106 4.19 -12.56 -12.40
N THR A 107 5.21 -11.82 -11.97
CA THR A 107 6.21 -12.31 -11.01
C THR A 107 5.57 -12.54 -9.64
N PHE A 108 4.70 -11.63 -9.21
CA PHE A 108 3.98 -11.73 -7.96
C PHE A 108 3.18 -13.03 -7.87
N PHE A 109 2.26 -13.28 -8.80
CA PHE A 109 1.39 -14.45 -8.73
C PHE A 109 2.14 -15.77 -8.93
N ASN A 110 3.12 -15.81 -9.83
CA ASN A 110 3.82 -17.06 -10.17
C ASN A 110 4.94 -17.44 -9.20
N LYS A 111 5.59 -16.46 -8.57
CA LYS A 111 6.80 -16.68 -7.76
C LYS A 111 6.66 -16.24 -6.31
N ILE A 112 6.00 -15.12 -6.03
CA ILE A 112 5.97 -14.53 -4.68
C ILE A 112 4.80 -15.02 -3.85
N HIS A 113 3.61 -15.19 -4.45
CA HIS A 113 2.41 -15.56 -3.69
C HIS A 113 2.62 -16.84 -2.86
N LEU A 114 2.12 -16.88 -1.62
CA LEU A 114 2.42 -17.95 -0.66
C LEU A 114 1.88 -19.33 -1.04
N PHE A 115 0.82 -19.43 -1.85
CA PHE A 115 0.39 -20.69 -2.48
C PHE A 115 1.53 -21.35 -3.29
N ASN A 116 2.46 -20.52 -3.78
CA ASN A 116 3.91 -20.73 -3.87
C ASN A 116 4.53 -21.95 -3.14
N TYR A 117 4.38 -21.93 -1.83
CA TYR A 117 5.22 -22.60 -0.85
C TYR A 117 4.40 -23.33 0.22
N GLU A 118 3.07 -23.32 0.10
CA GLU A 118 2.11 -23.88 1.05
C GLU A 118 2.40 -25.35 1.42
N TYR A 119 2.82 -26.17 0.45
CA TYR A 119 3.01 -27.60 0.63
C TYR A 119 4.42 -28.00 1.13
N ALA A 120 5.27 -27.03 1.49
CA ALA A 120 6.63 -27.31 1.94
C ALA A 120 6.66 -27.86 3.38
N ASN A 121 5.88 -27.29 4.31
CA ASN A 121 5.81 -27.71 5.70
C ASN A 121 4.51 -27.26 6.38
N GLU A 122 4.17 -27.85 7.53
CA GLU A 122 2.93 -27.55 8.26
C GLU A 122 2.88 -26.08 8.72
N TYR A 123 4.02 -25.52 9.12
CA TYR A 123 4.16 -24.12 9.51
C TYR A 123 3.78 -23.17 8.36
N SER A 124 4.31 -23.39 7.15
CA SER A 124 4.02 -22.62 5.94
C SER A 124 2.53 -22.63 5.63
N ARG A 125 1.87 -23.79 5.74
CA ARG A 125 0.41 -23.90 5.54
C ARG A 125 -0.37 -23.06 6.55
N LYS A 126 -0.11 -23.23 7.86
CA LYS A 126 -0.76 -22.47 8.94
C LYS A 126 -0.54 -20.96 8.79
N LEU A 127 0.69 -20.55 8.46
CA LEU A 127 1.05 -19.16 8.26
C LEU A 127 0.39 -18.57 7.00
N THR A 128 0.35 -19.32 5.90
CA THR A 128 -0.33 -18.91 4.67
C THR A 128 -1.81 -18.64 4.96
N ASP A 129 -2.50 -19.53 5.67
CA ASP A 129 -3.91 -19.32 6.04
C ASP A 129 -4.12 -18.09 6.95
N LYS A 130 -3.16 -17.80 7.85
CA LYS A 130 -3.18 -16.59 8.67
C LYS A 130 -3.03 -15.32 7.81
N ILE A 131 -2.08 -15.31 6.88
CA ILE A 131 -1.83 -14.18 5.97
C ILE A 131 -3.04 -13.97 5.05
N GLU A 132 -3.65 -15.02 4.52
CA GLU A 132 -4.86 -14.94 3.69
C GLU A 132 -6.06 -14.38 4.48
N ARG A 133 -6.18 -14.74 5.76
CA ARG A 133 -7.24 -14.22 6.65
C ARG A 133 -7.04 -12.73 6.94
N ILE A 134 -5.82 -12.31 7.27
CA ILE A 134 -5.49 -10.88 7.46
C ILE A 134 -5.75 -10.09 6.16
N SER A 135 -5.33 -10.65 5.02
CA SER A 135 -5.58 -10.10 3.67
C SER A 135 -7.07 -9.95 3.38
N LEU A 136 -7.91 -10.88 3.84
CA LEU A 136 -9.35 -10.76 3.71
C LEU A 136 -9.92 -9.63 4.58
N TYR A 137 -9.52 -9.54 5.85
CA TYR A 137 -10.02 -8.50 6.76
C TYR A 137 -9.63 -7.09 6.33
N ILE A 138 -8.37 -6.88 5.91
CA ILE A 138 -7.94 -5.57 5.39
C ILE A 138 -8.77 -5.22 4.14
N SER A 139 -9.07 -6.20 3.28
CA SER A 139 -9.84 -5.96 2.06
C SER A 139 -11.27 -5.58 2.36
N ILE A 140 -11.92 -6.25 3.33
CA ILE A 140 -13.26 -5.89 3.78
C ILE A 140 -13.27 -4.45 4.29
N TYR A 141 -12.31 -4.08 5.15
CA TYR A 141 -12.20 -2.73 5.68
C TYR A 141 -12.07 -1.68 4.56
N TYR A 142 -11.11 -1.84 3.63
CA TYR A 142 -10.90 -0.88 2.54
C TYR A 142 -12.09 -0.78 1.58
N ILE A 143 -12.74 -1.90 1.26
CA ILE A 143 -13.93 -1.91 0.39
C ILE A 143 -15.11 -1.24 1.08
N SER A 144 -15.30 -1.47 2.38
CA SER A 144 -16.33 -0.78 3.17
C SER A 144 -16.10 0.73 3.20
N VAL A 145 -14.86 1.17 3.44
CA VAL A 145 -14.49 2.60 3.39
C VAL A 145 -14.79 3.20 2.02
N LEU A 146 -14.51 2.48 0.93
CA LEU A 146 -14.84 2.93 -0.43
C LEU A 146 -16.35 3.10 -0.64
N HIS A 147 -17.14 2.10 -0.25
CA HIS A 147 -18.60 2.08 -0.49
C HIS A 147 -19.36 3.05 0.40
N ILE A 148 -18.85 3.34 1.60
CA ILE A 148 -19.43 4.34 2.50
C ILE A 148 -18.95 5.74 2.11
N GLY A 149 -17.66 5.89 1.78
CA GLY A 149 -17.04 7.18 1.52
C GLY A 149 -17.58 7.89 0.28
N ILE A 150 -17.80 7.17 -0.83
CA ILE A 150 -18.29 7.80 -2.09
C ILE A 150 -19.69 8.41 -1.91
N PRO A 151 -20.72 7.68 -1.43
CA PRO A 151 -22.03 8.28 -1.20
C PRO A 151 -21.96 9.41 -0.18
N PHE A 152 -21.22 9.24 0.91
CA PHE A 152 -21.12 10.24 1.95
C PHE A 152 -20.56 11.57 1.43
N PHE A 153 -19.48 11.53 0.65
CA PHE A 153 -18.89 12.71 0.03
C PHE A 153 -19.85 13.46 -0.91
N ASN A 154 -20.69 12.75 -1.67
CA ASN A 154 -21.57 13.37 -2.65
C ASN A 154 -22.93 13.79 -2.08
N VAL A 155 -23.48 13.03 -1.13
CA VAL A 155 -24.83 13.27 -0.58
C VAL A 155 -24.85 14.45 0.37
N ILE A 156 -23.74 14.77 1.06
CA ILE A 156 -23.70 15.90 2.01
C ILE A 156 -24.06 17.24 1.35
N PRO A 157 -23.42 17.66 0.23
CA PRO A 157 -23.84 18.86 -0.49
C PRO A 157 -25.31 18.83 -0.94
N TRP A 158 -25.81 17.65 -1.32
CA TRP A 158 -27.20 17.50 -1.77
C TRP A 158 -28.20 17.73 -0.62
N LEU A 159 -27.89 17.21 0.57
CA LEU A 159 -28.68 17.44 1.78
C LEU A 159 -28.62 18.89 2.23
N ASN A 160 -27.44 19.53 2.14
CA ASN A 160 -27.30 20.95 2.45
C ASN A 160 -28.16 21.82 1.50
N ASN A 161 -28.12 21.55 0.19
CA ASN A 161 -28.96 22.25 -0.78
C ASN A 161 -30.45 22.03 -0.50
N TYR A 162 -30.84 20.83 -0.07
CA TYR A 162 -32.21 20.53 0.32
C TYR A 162 -32.64 21.33 1.55
N ASN A 163 -31.83 21.31 2.61
CA ASN A 163 -32.10 22.02 3.85
C ASN A 163 -32.14 23.54 3.66
N ASN A 164 -31.35 24.07 2.73
CA ASN A 164 -31.37 25.49 2.37
C ASN A 164 -32.55 25.88 1.45
N GLY A 165 -33.40 24.93 1.05
CA GLY A 165 -34.60 25.20 0.25
C GLY A 165 -34.36 25.38 -1.24
N ALA A 166 -33.23 24.89 -1.78
CA ALA A 166 -32.83 25.11 -3.18
C ALA A 166 -33.72 24.41 -4.23
N TYR A 167 -34.65 23.55 -3.81
CA TYR A 167 -35.61 22.87 -4.70
C TYR A 167 -36.98 23.57 -4.76
N ASN A 168 -37.14 24.70 -4.05
CA ASN A 168 -38.35 25.51 -4.14
C ASN A 168 -38.34 26.38 -5.40
N ARG A 169 -39.51 26.58 -6.02
CA ARG A 169 -39.66 27.28 -7.32
C ARG A 169 -39.06 28.69 -7.37
N ASP A 170 -39.03 29.40 -6.24
CA ASP A 170 -38.55 30.79 -6.14
C ASP A 170 -37.29 30.93 -5.26
N SER A 171 -36.47 29.87 -5.15
CA SER A 171 -35.26 29.90 -4.33
C SER A 171 -34.11 30.65 -5.00
N ASN A 172 -33.51 31.61 -4.29
CA ASN A 172 -32.31 32.35 -4.72
C ASN A 172 -31.07 31.87 -3.95
N VAL A 173 -30.90 30.55 -3.85
CA VAL A 173 -29.86 29.92 -3.04
C VAL A 173 -28.75 29.43 -3.97
N THR A 174 -27.50 29.77 -3.63
CA THR A 174 -26.32 29.24 -4.33
C THR A 174 -26.15 27.75 -4.04
N LEU A 175 -26.20 26.94 -5.08
CA LEU A 175 -26.10 25.48 -5.00
C LEU A 175 -24.68 25.03 -4.68
N GLN A 176 -24.53 24.24 -3.61
CA GLN A 176 -23.27 23.61 -3.24
C GLN A 176 -23.00 22.38 -4.11
N SER A 177 -21.75 22.23 -4.57
CA SER A 177 -21.31 21.09 -5.37
C SER A 177 -20.26 20.29 -4.61
N SER A 178 -20.14 19.00 -4.89
CA SER A 178 -19.11 18.16 -4.27
C SER A 178 -17.73 18.50 -4.81
N ILE A 179 -17.66 18.86 -6.10
CA ILE A 179 -16.43 19.28 -6.75
C ILE A 179 -16.72 20.56 -7.53
N TYR A 180 -16.05 21.64 -7.15
CA TYR A 180 -16.20 22.92 -7.83
C TYR A 180 -15.32 22.94 -9.08
N LEU A 181 -15.96 23.17 -10.24
CA LEU A 181 -15.34 23.20 -11.55
C LEU A 181 -15.76 24.47 -12.27
N ALA A 182 -14.82 25.11 -12.98
CA ALA A 182 -15.14 26.25 -13.81
C ALA A 182 -15.86 25.80 -15.09
N ASN A 183 -17.18 25.72 -15.02
CA ASN A 183 -18.03 25.28 -16.11
C ASN A 183 -18.46 26.45 -17.00
N PRO A 184 -18.69 26.24 -18.31
CA PRO A 184 -19.22 27.27 -19.20
C PRO A 184 -20.74 27.52 -19.01
N PHE A 185 -21.35 26.82 -18.05
CA PHE A 185 -22.78 26.86 -17.73
C PHE A 185 -22.95 27.14 -16.23
N ASP A 186 -24.06 27.79 -15.87
CA ASP A 186 -24.36 28.25 -14.50
C ASP A 186 -24.82 27.08 -13.62
N THR A 187 -23.88 26.45 -12.92
CA THR A 187 -24.17 25.37 -11.98
C THR A 187 -24.53 25.85 -10.58
N GLU A 188 -24.45 27.15 -10.32
CA GLU A 188 -24.67 27.72 -8.98
C GLU A 188 -26.12 28.14 -8.77
N HIS A 189 -26.80 28.59 -9.82
CA HIS A 189 -28.19 29.08 -9.73
C HIS A 189 -29.17 28.27 -10.58
N ASN A 190 -28.70 27.45 -11.54
CA ASN A 190 -29.57 26.62 -12.36
C ASN A 190 -29.57 25.15 -11.91
N LEU A 191 -30.70 24.72 -11.34
CA LEU A 191 -30.87 23.36 -10.82
C LEU A 191 -30.63 22.26 -11.87
N ASN A 192 -31.09 22.46 -13.12
CA ASN A 192 -30.95 21.44 -14.16
C ASN A 192 -29.48 21.21 -14.53
N GLN A 193 -28.70 22.29 -14.60
CA GLN A 193 -27.28 22.24 -14.91
C GLN A 193 -26.48 21.70 -13.72
N TRP A 194 -26.91 22.02 -12.50
CA TRP A 194 -26.35 21.45 -11.28
C TRP A 194 -26.57 19.94 -11.18
N VAL A 195 -27.74 19.40 -11.54
CA VAL A 195 -27.99 17.94 -11.54
C VAL A 195 -27.03 17.20 -12.48
N LEU A 196 -26.71 17.79 -13.64
CA LEU A 196 -25.71 17.22 -14.55
C LEU A 196 -24.31 17.24 -13.93
N LEU A 197 -23.94 18.31 -13.23
CA LEU A 197 -22.68 18.39 -12.48
C LEU A 197 -22.65 17.36 -11.34
N ALA A 198 -23.73 17.21 -10.57
CA ALA A 198 -23.82 16.24 -9.48
C ALA A 198 -23.67 14.79 -9.98
N ALA A 199 -24.20 14.46 -11.15
CA ALA A 199 -24.00 13.15 -11.78
C ALA A 199 -22.53 12.94 -12.22
N TYR A 200 -21.89 13.99 -12.75
CA TYR A 200 -20.46 13.96 -13.07
C TYR A 200 -19.60 13.81 -11.81
N ASP A 201 -19.91 14.54 -10.74
CA ASP A 201 -19.20 14.50 -9.46
C ASP A 201 -19.24 13.12 -8.83
N LEU A 202 -20.40 12.46 -8.86
CA LEU A 202 -20.56 11.08 -8.38
C LEU A 202 -19.68 10.10 -9.17
N TYR A 203 -19.66 10.23 -10.50
CA TYR A 203 -18.77 9.42 -11.34
C TYR A 203 -17.29 9.72 -11.04
N PHE A 204 -16.90 10.99 -11.03
CA PHE A 204 -15.50 11.39 -10.90
C PHE A 204 -14.94 11.06 -9.51
N SER A 205 -15.71 11.29 -8.45
CA SER A 205 -15.36 10.86 -7.09
C SER A 205 -15.24 9.33 -7.01
N SER A 206 -16.10 8.56 -7.68
CA SER A 206 -15.96 7.10 -7.73
C SER A 206 -14.65 6.64 -8.37
N VAL A 207 -14.20 7.31 -9.44
CA VAL A 207 -12.92 7.05 -10.11
C VAL A 207 -11.75 7.37 -9.20
N ILE A 208 -11.74 8.56 -8.58
CA ILE A 208 -10.69 9.01 -7.66
C ILE A 208 -10.59 8.07 -6.45
N SER A 209 -11.71 7.80 -5.77
CA SER A 209 -11.72 6.95 -4.57
C SER A 209 -11.31 5.52 -4.91
N THR A 210 -11.78 4.97 -6.03
CA THR A 210 -11.36 3.63 -6.47
C THR A 210 -9.87 3.60 -6.79
N ALA A 211 -9.33 4.63 -7.45
CA ALA A 211 -7.91 4.71 -7.79
C ALA A 211 -7.03 4.72 -6.54
N VAL A 212 -7.43 5.45 -5.49
CA VAL A 212 -6.72 5.50 -4.22
C VAL A 212 -6.84 4.16 -3.47
N VAL A 213 -8.07 3.76 -3.14
CA VAL A 213 -8.33 2.60 -2.27
C VAL A 213 -7.85 1.30 -2.92
N ALA A 214 -8.15 1.07 -4.21
CA ALA A 214 -7.81 -0.21 -4.85
C ALA A 214 -6.30 -0.38 -5.03
N LYS A 215 -5.55 0.71 -5.24
CA LYS A 215 -4.08 0.66 -5.37
C LYS A 215 -3.39 0.44 -4.03
N ASP A 216 -3.86 1.11 -2.99
CA ASP A 216 -3.33 0.93 -1.64
C ASP A 216 -3.63 -0.48 -1.14
N LEU A 217 -4.87 -0.98 -1.35
CA LEU A 217 -5.22 -2.35 -1.02
C LEU A 217 -4.36 -3.36 -1.79
N CYS A 218 -4.17 -3.17 -3.10
CA CYS A 218 -3.33 -4.04 -3.90
C CYS A 218 -1.88 -4.08 -3.37
N LEU A 219 -1.33 -2.92 -2.99
CA LEU A 219 0.00 -2.82 -2.40
C LEU A 219 0.08 -3.59 -1.07
N PHE A 220 -0.88 -3.41 -0.16
CA PHE A 220 -0.89 -4.09 1.14
C PHE A 220 -0.95 -5.61 0.99
N LEU A 221 -1.79 -6.10 0.08
CA LEU A 221 -1.88 -7.52 -0.20
C LEU A 221 -0.56 -8.08 -0.73
N MET A 222 0.14 -7.36 -1.60
CA MET A 222 1.48 -7.78 -2.05
C MET A 222 2.48 -7.80 -0.90
N ILE A 223 2.49 -6.77 -0.05
CA ILE A 223 3.37 -6.68 1.12
C ILE A 223 3.11 -7.83 2.10
N PHE A 224 1.85 -8.19 2.36
CA PHE A 224 1.52 -9.31 3.24
C PHE A 224 2.06 -10.65 2.74
N GLN A 225 2.04 -10.89 1.43
CA GLN A 225 2.67 -12.09 0.87
C GLN A 225 4.20 -12.05 1.01
N ILE A 226 4.83 -10.88 0.84
CA ILE A 226 6.27 -10.69 1.10
C ILE A 226 6.59 -10.99 2.56
N MET A 227 5.83 -10.42 3.51
CA MET A 227 5.99 -10.65 4.94
C MET A 227 5.86 -12.13 5.30
N GLY A 228 4.87 -12.82 4.73
CA GLY A 228 4.72 -14.26 4.92
C GLY A 228 5.92 -15.06 4.41
N ASN A 229 6.50 -14.69 3.26
CA ASN A 229 7.68 -15.35 2.74
C ASN A 229 8.90 -15.16 3.65
N ILE A 230 9.07 -13.95 4.20
CA ILE A 230 10.14 -13.66 5.17
C ILE A 230 9.96 -14.51 6.43
N LEU A 231 8.74 -14.60 6.96
CA LEU A 231 8.43 -15.42 8.14
C LEU A 231 8.67 -16.92 7.91
N ILE A 232 8.32 -17.45 6.73
CA ILE A 232 8.62 -18.84 6.35
C ILE A 232 10.13 -19.05 6.31
N LEU A 233 10.87 -18.13 5.68
CA LEU A 233 12.32 -18.21 5.57
C LEU A 233 12.98 -18.14 6.96
N GLU A 234 12.53 -17.22 7.81
CA GLU A 234 12.98 -17.09 9.20
C GLU A 234 12.79 -18.39 9.98
N ASN A 235 11.59 -18.98 9.89
CA ASN A 235 11.30 -20.25 10.56
C ASN A 235 12.20 -21.37 10.05
N ASN A 236 12.34 -21.52 8.73
CA ASN A 236 13.16 -22.57 8.14
C ASN A 236 14.63 -22.49 8.56
N LEU A 237 15.17 -21.28 8.71
CA LEU A 237 16.53 -21.06 9.20
C LEU A 237 16.66 -21.41 10.69
N LYS A 238 15.70 -20.99 11.52
CA LYS A 238 15.70 -21.26 12.97
C LYS A 238 15.45 -22.73 13.32
N THR A 239 14.71 -23.45 12.48
CA THR A 239 14.40 -24.88 12.69
C THR A 239 15.30 -25.81 11.88
N MET A 240 16.48 -25.34 11.45
CA MET A 240 17.45 -26.20 10.78
C MET A 240 17.91 -27.28 11.76
N ALA A 241 17.90 -28.54 11.31
CA ALA A 241 18.26 -29.67 12.16
C ALA A 241 19.72 -29.54 12.63
N ARG A 242 19.98 -29.88 13.89
CA ARG A 242 21.33 -30.10 14.42
C ARG A 242 21.83 -31.50 14.01
N PRO A 243 23.16 -31.72 13.97
CA PRO A 243 23.72 -33.02 13.60
C PRO A 243 23.27 -34.11 14.57
N ALA A 244 23.03 -35.31 14.06
CA ALA A 244 22.67 -36.47 14.88
C ALA A 244 23.89 -37.14 15.56
N LEU A 245 25.10 -36.86 15.05
CA LEU A 245 26.35 -37.48 15.47
C LEU A 245 27.12 -36.57 16.44
N GLN A 246 27.61 -37.18 17.52
CA GLN A 246 28.60 -36.59 18.41
C GLN A 246 29.96 -37.20 18.08
N GLU A 247 30.92 -36.38 17.64
CA GLU A 247 32.30 -36.81 17.38
C GLU A 247 33.21 -36.44 18.55
N ASP A 248 34.09 -37.36 18.96
CA ASP A 248 35.11 -37.09 19.97
C ASP A 248 36.30 -36.35 19.32
N CYS A 249 36.35 -35.03 19.45
CA CYS A 249 37.55 -34.25 19.12
C CYS A 249 38.60 -34.38 20.22
N ARG A 250 39.84 -34.68 19.85
CA ARG A 250 40.98 -34.67 20.77
C ARG A 250 41.64 -33.30 20.72
N ILE A 251 41.59 -32.57 21.83
CA ILE A 251 42.21 -31.25 21.97
C ILE A 251 43.33 -31.38 22.98
N THR A 252 44.54 -30.96 22.61
CA THR A 252 45.67 -30.85 23.54
C THR A 252 45.63 -29.47 24.18
N TYR A 253 45.39 -29.41 25.50
CA TYR A 253 45.42 -28.18 26.28
C TYR A 253 46.38 -28.38 27.46
N GLU A 254 47.33 -27.45 27.63
CA GLU A 254 48.37 -27.53 28.68
C GLU A 254 49.17 -28.86 28.70
N GLY A 255 49.34 -29.51 27.54
CA GLY A 255 50.06 -30.79 27.43
C GLY A 255 49.23 -32.02 27.77
N HIS A 256 47.96 -31.85 28.18
CA HIS A 256 47.02 -32.94 28.44
C HIS A 256 46.11 -33.17 27.23
N LEU A 257 45.91 -34.45 26.86
CA LEU A 257 45.00 -34.85 25.79
C LEU A 257 43.57 -34.93 26.35
N ASN A 258 42.76 -33.91 26.06
CA ASN A 258 41.35 -33.87 26.46
C ASN A 258 40.47 -34.34 25.30
N LYS A 259 39.50 -35.21 25.57
CA LYS A 259 38.45 -35.57 24.60
C LYS A 259 37.26 -34.65 24.84
N VAL A 260 36.87 -33.91 23.80
CA VAL A 260 35.71 -33.03 23.79
C VAL A 260 34.73 -33.58 22.77
N GLN A 261 33.49 -33.82 23.19
CA GLN A 261 32.42 -34.20 22.27
C GLN A 261 31.96 -32.97 21.50
N VAL A 262 32.07 -33.01 20.18
CA VAL A 262 31.67 -31.95 19.28
C VAL A 262 30.58 -32.47 18.36
N GLU A 263 29.50 -31.71 18.26
CA GLU A 263 28.42 -31.94 17.31
C GLU A 263 28.88 -31.51 15.92
N MET A 264 29.11 -32.46 15.01
CA MET A 264 29.53 -32.18 13.63
C MET A 264 28.62 -32.91 12.64
N PHE A 265 28.25 -32.23 11.55
CA PHE A 265 27.49 -32.87 10.47
C PHE A 265 28.37 -33.86 9.70
N SER A 266 27.79 -34.99 9.31
CA SER A 266 28.42 -35.92 8.36
C SER A 266 28.58 -35.27 6.97
N GLU A 267 29.35 -35.91 6.09
CA GLU A 267 29.52 -35.41 4.71
C GLU A 267 28.19 -35.39 3.93
N GLU A 268 27.34 -36.40 4.15
CA GLU A 268 26.00 -36.50 3.55
C GLU A 268 25.06 -35.40 4.09
N GLU A 269 25.07 -35.16 5.41
CA GLU A 269 24.30 -34.09 6.03
C GLU A 269 24.76 -32.71 5.55
N ASN A 270 26.08 -32.49 5.43
CA ASN A 270 26.62 -31.23 4.91
C ASN A 270 26.18 -30.97 3.46
N SER A 271 26.07 -32.00 2.63
CA SER A 271 25.56 -31.89 1.26
C SER A 271 24.08 -31.45 1.23
N ASP A 272 23.23 -32.04 2.08
CA ASP A 272 21.82 -31.65 2.22
C ASP A 272 21.65 -30.23 2.79
N ILE A 273 22.45 -29.87 3.81
CA ILE A 273 22.51 -28.51 4.37
C ILE A 273 22.92 -27.50 3.29
N HIS A 274 23.89 -27.84 2.44
CA HIS A 274 24.33 -26.96 1.35
C HIS A 274 23.18 -26.64 0.39
N GLU A 275 22.40 -27.65 -0.01
CA GLU A 275 21.26 -27.45 -0.91
C GLU A 275 20.13 -26.66 -0.22
N LYS A 276 19.89 -26.88 1.08
CA LYS A 276 18.94 -26.06 1.87
C LYS A 276 19.37 -24.60 1.94
N LEU A 277 20.63 -24.31 2.26
CA LEU A 277 21.18 -22.96 2.30
C LEU A 277 21.04 -22.26 0.95
N LYS A 278 21.38 -22.96 -0.14
CA LYS A 278 21.21 -22.43 -1.50
C LYS A 278 19.77 -22.04 -1.78
N ARG A 279 18.79 -22.91 -1.45
CA ARG A 279 17.36 -22.62 -1.62
C ARG A 279 16.90 -21.41 -0.78
N HIS A 280 17.39 -21.29 0.45
CA HIS A 280 17.09 -20.15 1.32
C HIS A 280 17.66 -18.83 0.77
N ILE A 281 18.88 -18.86 0.23
CA ILE A 281 19.51 -17.69 -0.42
C ILE A 281 18.77 -17.29 -1.70
N GLU A 282 18.35 -18.27 -2.52
CA GLU A 282 17.55 -18.03 -3.73
C GLU A 282 16.19 -17.40 -3.36
N GLN A 283 15.53 -17.91 -2.33
CA GLN A 283 14.27 -17.35 -1.83
C GLN A 283 14.47 -15.92 -1.29
N GLN A 284 15.49 -15.67 -0.48
CA GLN A 284 15.81 -14.32 -0.02
C GLN A 284 16.04 -13.37 -1.20
N THR A 285 16.80 -13.82 -2.21
CA THR A 285 17.17 -12.99 -3.36
C THR A 285 15.93 -12.61 -4.17
N LEU A 286 15.02 -13.58 -4.37
CA LEU A 286 13.74 -13.35 -5.02
C LEU A 286 12.88 -12.35 -4.25
N ILE A 287 12.77 -12.51 -2.91
CA ILE A 287 12.04 -11.58 -2.04
C ILE A 287 12.61 -10.17 -2.18
N GLN A 288 13.92 -10.01 -2.02
CA GLN A 288 14.59 -8.71 -2.07
C GLN A 288 14.42 -8.04 -3.44
N SER A 289 14.58 -8.80 -4.54
CA SER A 289 14.40 -8.29 -5.90
C SER A 289 12.96 -7.81 -6.14
N PHE A 290 11.96 -8.59 -5.71
CA PHE A 290 10.56 -8.21 -5.87
C PHE A 290 10.19 -7.00 -5.01
N THR A 291 10.64 -6.95 -3.76
CA THR A 291 10.44 -5.82 -2.86
C THR A 291 11.06 -4.55 -3.44
N HIS A 292 12.29 -4.61 -3.98
CA HIS A 292 12.92 -3.48 -4.65
C HIS A 292 12.10 -2.97 -5.85
N GLN A 293 11.66 -3.89 -6.72
CA GLN A 293 10.78 -3.55 -7.84
C GLN A 293 9.49 -2.88 -7.34
N LEU A 294 8.82 -3.44 -6.34
CA LEU A 294 7.58 -2.87 -5.79
C LEU A 294 7.79 -1.43 -5.31
N PHE A 295 8.83 -1.16 -4.52
CA PHE A 295 9.12 0.17 -3.98
C PHE A 295 9.60 1.17 -5.04
N GLU A 296 10.34 0.73 -6.04
CA GLU A 296 10.79 1.58 -7.14
C GLU A 296 9.58 2.12 -7.93
N ARG A 297 8.56 1.28 -8.18
CA ARG A 297 7.35 1.65 -8.95
C ARG A 297 6.35 2.43 -8.12
N TYR A 298 6.14 2.07 -6.85
CA TYR A 298 5.27 2.82 -5.94
C TYR A 298 5.95 4.06 -5.33
N GLY A 299 7.23 4.31 -5.62
CA GLY A 299 8.02 5.41 -5.03
C GLY A 299 7.38 6.80 -5.19
N MET A 300 6.90 7.15 -6.39
CA MET A 300 6.16 8.42 -6.58
C MET A 300 4.86 8.46 -5.78
N ILE A 301 4.15 7.32 -5.72
CA ILE A 301 2.87 7.23 -5.01
C ILE A 301 3.11 7.51 -3.52
N PHE A 302 4.15 6.94 -2.91
CA PHE A 302 4.48 7.22 -1.51
C PHE A 302 4.81 8.69 -1.27
N LEU A 303 5.67 9.29 -2.12
CA LEU A 303 6.06 10.69 -1.98
C LEU A 303 4.85 11.63 -2.04
N VAL A 304 4.00 11.46 -3.05
CA VAL A 304 2.81 12.30 -3.24
C VAL A 304 1.78 12.03 -2.16
N THR A 305 1.66 10.79 -1.66
CA THR A 305 0.79 10.46 -0.52
C THR A 305 1.24 11.17 0.76
N TYR A 306 2.55 11.21 1.04
CA TYR A 306 3.08 11.94 2.20
C TYR A 306 2.88 13.46 2.09
N MET A 307 3.13 14.05 0.92
CA MET A 307 2.84 15.47 0.67
C MET A 307 1.34 15.77 0.81
N PHE A 308 0.50 14.89 0.27
CA PHE A 308 -0.95 14.96 0.42
C PHE A 308 -1.36 14.99 1.89
N HIS A 309 -0.87 14.06 2.71
CA HIS A 309 -1.23 14.00 4.13
C HIS A 309 -0.73 15.21 4.92
N MET A 310 0.46 15.73 4.58
CA MET A 310 1.00 16.93 5.22
C MET A 310 0.08 18.14 4.99
N VAL A 311 -0.32 18.40 3.74
CA VAL A 311 -1.14 19.57 3.39
C VAL A 311 -2.61 19.38 3.79
N ASN A 312 -3.24 18.28 3.35
CA ASN A 312 -4.67 18.04 3.56
C ASN A 312 -5.00 17.71 5.01
N GLY A 313 -4.08 17.07 5.73
CA GLY A 313 -4.23 16.86 7.17
C GLY A 313 -4.41 18.20 7.91
N CYS A 314 -3.67 19.24 7.52
CA CYS A 314 -3.82 20.57 8.12
C CYS A 314 -5.17 21.19 7.79
N ILE A 315 -5.52 21.20 6.50
CA ILE A 315 -6.76 21.83 6.01
C ILE A 315 -7.98 21.21 6.68
N ILE A 316 -8.06 19.88 6.71
CA ILE A 316 -9.22 19.17 7.31
C ILE A 316 -9.32 19.44 8.81
N LEU A 317 -8.21 19.53 9.53
CA LEU A 317 -8.24 19.90 10.94
C LEU A 317 -8.74 21.34 11.14
N LEU A 318 -8.38 22.28 10.25
CA LEU A 318 -8.89 23.65 10.27
C LEU A 318 -10.39 23.72 9.95
N GLU A 319 -10.88 22.91 9.03
CA GLU A 319 -12.31 22.81 8.70
C GLU A 319 -13.13 22.33 9.91
N ILE A 320 -12.60 21.38 10.69
CA ILE A 320 -13.29 20.80 11.85
C ILE A 320 -13.14 21.68 13.12
N ALA A 321 -12.07 22.47 13.23
CA ALA A 321 -11.74 23.24 14.43
C ALA A 321 -12.81 24.22 14.95
N PRO A 322 -13.66 24.86 14.10
CA PRO A 322 -14.75 25.71 14.57
C PRO A 322 -15.83 24.97 15.37
N GLY A 323 -15.83 23.62 15.38
CA GLY A 323 -16.77 22.82 16.16
C GLY A 323 -18.21 22.84 15.65
N LYS A 324 -18.45 23.35 14.44
CA LYS A 324 -19.76 23.32 13.79
C LYS A 324 -20.16 21.87 13.48
N THR A 325 -21.38 21.49 13.85
CA THR A 325 -21.90 20.13 13.60
C THR A 325 -21.84 19.77 12.12
N GLU A 326 -22.16 20.71 11.23
CA GLU A 326 -22.11 20.54 9.78
C GLU A 326 -20.71 20.19 9.27
N ALA A 327 -19.68 20.93 9.70
CA ALA A 327 -18.30 20.67 9.31
C ALA A 327 -17.78 19.33 9.85
N PHE A 328 -18.17 18.97 11.08
CA PHE A 328 -17.83 17.67 11.65
C PHE A 328 -18.47 16.52 10.88
N VAL A 329 -19.75 16.64 10.50
CA VAL A 329 -20.45 15.65 9.67
C VAL A 329 -19.78 15.56 8.30
N GLN A 330 -19.44 16.70 7.68
CA GLN A 330 -18.86 16.74 6.34
C GLN A 330 -17.45 16.15 6.27
N TYR A 331 -16.57 16.54 7.19
CA TYR A 331 -15.14 16.21 7.10
C TYR A 331 -14.68 15.14 8.09
N GLY A 332 -15.47 14.78 9.11
CA GLY A 332 -15.07 13.83 10.15
C GLY A 332 -14.73 12.44 9.60
N LEU A 333 -15.59 11.89 8.72
CA LEU A 333 -15.33 10.60 8.06
C LEU A 333 -14.10 10.65 7.15
N LEU A 334 -13.92 11.76 6.44
CA LEU A 334 -12.76 11.98 5.58
C LEU A 334 -11.48 12.06 6.42
N ALA A 335 -11.48 12.81 7.52
CA ALA A 335 -10.33 12.94 8.42
C ALA A 335 -9.93 11.58 9.01
N ALA A 336 -10.91 10.83 9.53
CA ALA A 336 -10.66 9.50 10.08
C ALA A 336 -10.08 8.54 9.02
N SER A 337 -10.62 8.57 7.79
CA SER A 337 -10.14 7.74 6.69
C SER A 337 -8.71 8.12 6.27
N LEU A 338 -8.40 9.42 6.19
CA LEU A 338 -7.08 9.90 5.77
C LEU A 338 -5.99 9.62 6.80
N PHE A 339 -6.22 9.90 8.09
CA PHE A 339 -5.24 9.57 9.12
C PHE A 339 -5.14 8.05 9.31
N GLY A 340 -6.25 7.32 9.22
CA GLY A 340 -6.28 5.86 9.24
C GLY A 340 -5.46 5.23 8.10
N GLN A 341 -5.58 5.77 6.88
CA GLN A 341 -4.78 5.38 5.72
C GLN A 341 -3.29 5.60 5.98
N LEU A 342 -2.90 6.79 6.44
CA LEU A 342 -1.50 7.14 6.75
C LEU A 342 -0.90 6.18 7.79
N ILE A 343 -1.62 5.95 8.89
CA ILE A 343 -1.18 5.04 9.96
C ILE A 343 -1.06 3.61 9.43
N THR A 344 -2.08 3.12 8.72
CA THR A 344 -2.09 1.75 8.18
C THR A 344 -0.91 1.53 7.22
N LEU A 345 -0.70 2.47 6.30
CA LEU A 345 0.40 2.46 5.33
C LEU A 345 1.75 2.35 6.06
N SER A 346 1.99 3.22 7.02
CA SER A 346 3.26 3.27 7.74
C SER A 346 3.49 2.07 8.65
N MET A 347 2.46 1.57 9.33
CA MET A 347 2.57 0.37 10.17
C MET A 347 2.90 -0.89 9.36
N ILE A 348 2.26 -1.08 8.19
CA ILE A 348 2.53 -2.23 7.33
C ILE A 348 3.97 -2.20 6.80
N LEU A 349 4.46 -1.01 6.44
CA LEU A 349 5.82 -0.83 5.93
C LEU A 349 6.87 -1.00 7.01
N GLU A 350 6.62 -0.49 8.21
CA GLU A 350 7.49 -0.70 9.37
C GLU A 350 7.56 -2.19 9.72
N GLN A 351 6.43 -2.90 9.73
CA GLN A 351 6.42 -4.33 10.00
C GLN A 351 7.22 -5.12 8.94
N LEU A 352 7.12 -4.76 7.66
CA LEU A 352 7.95 -5.36 6.61
C LEU A 352 9.45 -5.11 6.86
N TYR A 353 9.81 -3.91 7.32
CA TYR A 353 11.18 -3.57 7.69
C TYR A 353 11.67 -4.41 8.88
N THR A 354 10.92 -4.44 9.99
CA THR A 354 11.26 -5.22 11.19
C THR A 354 11.41 -6.72 10.87
N LEU A 355 10.53 -7.28 10.05
CA LEU A 355 10.65 -8.69 9.63
C LEU A 355 11.90 -8.92 8.77
N SER A 356 12.24 -7.97 7.91
CA SER A 356 13.43 -8.07 7.07
C SER A 356 14.72 -8.03 7.90
N ASP A 357 14.74 -7.25 8.97
CA ASP A 357 15.89 -7.08 9.88
C ASP A 357 16.15 -8.34 10.72
N ARG A 358 15.08 -8.96 11.24
CA ARG A 358 15.12 -10.24 11.97
C ARG A 358 15.75 -11.41 11.21
N LEU A 359 15.87 -11.30 9.89
CA LEU A 359 16.49 -12.33 9.07
C LEU A 359 17.98 -12.48 9.38
N GLY A 360 18.66 -11.41 9.83
CA GLY A 360 20.04 -11.46 10.32
C GLY A 360 20.20 -12.44 11.48
N ASP A 361 19.37 -12.25 12.52
CA ASP A 361 19.37 -13.13 13.69
C ASP A 361 19.03 -14.58 13.33
N ALA A 362 18.10 -14.78 12.39
CA ALA A 362 17.70 -16.11 11.93
C ALA A 362 18.82 -16.86 11.21
N VAL A 363 19.59 -16.17 10.34
CA VAL A 363 20.77 -16.76 9.69
C VAL A 363 21.84 -17.09 10.73
N TYR A 364 22.09 -16.18 11.69
CA TYR A 364 23.05 -16.40 12.77
C TYR A 364 22.68 -17.58 13.68
N SER A 365 21.38 -17.84 13.85
CA SER A 365 20.85 -18.96 14.67
C SER A 365 20.95 -20.33 14.01
N THR A 366 21.43 -20.42 12.76
CA THR A 366 21.68 -21.73 12.12
C THR A 366 22.85 -22.44 12.83
N PRO A 367 22.91 -23.78 12.84
CA PRO A 367 24.01 -24.53 13.48
C PRO A 367 25.28 -24.49 12.63
N TRP A 368 25.74 -23.30 12.27
CA TRP A 368 26.88 -23.08 11.37
C TRP A 368 28.20 -23.55 11.96
N GLU A 369 28.29 -23.60 13.29
CA GLU A 369 29.44 -24.13 14.04
C GLU A 369 29.69 -25.62 13.76
N CYS A 370 28.62 -26.37 13.45
CA CYS A 370 28.66 -27.81 13.18
C CYS A 370 28.94 -28.16 11.70
N MET A 371 28.96 -27.15 10.81
CA MET A 371 29.06 -27.33 9.36
C MET A 371 30.50 -27.39 8.85
N ASP A 372 30.70 -27.95 7.65
CA ASP A 372 31.98 -27.88 6.95
C ASP A 372 32.38 -26.43 6.56
N THR A 373 33.66 -26.23 6.22
CA THR A 373 34.18 -24.89 5.87
C THR A 373 33.45 -24.26 4.68
N ARG A 374 32.93 -25.08 3.75
CA ARG A 374 32.20 -24.59 2.57
C ARG A 374 30.86 -23.99 2.97
N ASN A 375 30.09 -24.69 3.81
CA ASN A 375 28.80 -24.23 4.32
C ASN A 375 28.97 -23.06 5.28
N GLN A 376 29.98 -23.07 6.15
CA GLN A 376 30.32 -21.92 7.01
C GLN A 376 30.57 -20.64 6.21
N LYS A 377 31.37 -20.71 5.13
CA LYS A 377 31.57 -19.58 4.22
C LYS A 377 30.26 -19.13 3.54
N THR A 378 29.39 -20.07 3.19
CA THR A 378 28.09 -19.78 2.58
C THR A 378 27.17 -19.04 3.57
N VAL A 379 27.10 -19.49 4.83
CA VAL A 379 26.35 -18.82 5.90
C VAL A 379 26.92 -17.43 6.17
N LEU A 380 28.25 -17.27 6.23
CA LEU A 380 28.89 -15.98 6.41
C LEU A 380 28.50 -14.97 5.32
N LEU A 381 28.57 -15.37 4.05
CA LEU A 381 28.15 -14.53 2.93
C LEU A 381 26.65 -14.21 3.00
N PHE A 382 25.84 -15.18 3.41
CA PHE A 382 24.41 -14.97 3.58
C PHE A 382 24.14 -13.96 4.69
N LEU A 383 24.80 -14.08 5.84
CA LEU A 383 24.70 -13.20 6.99
C LEU A 383 25.08 -11.76 6.63
N MET A 384 26.23 -11.56 5.98
CA MET A 384 26.67 -10.24 5.51
C MET A 384 25.62 -9.58 4.60
N ARG A 385 24.98 -10.37 3.73
CA ARG A 385 23.94 -9.87 2.83
C ARG A 385 22.66 -9.48 3.55
N VAL A 386 22.20 -10.28 4.52
CA VAL A 386 20.93 -9.99 5.24
C VAL A 386 21.08 -8.86 6.25
N GLN A 387 22.27 -8.66 6.82
CA GLN A 387 22.58 -7.57 7.75
C GLN A 387 22.78 -6.20 7.07
N THR A 388 22.87 -6.14 5.75
CA THR A 388 22.96 -4.85 5.05
C THR A 388 21.65 -4.07 5.28
N PRO A 389 21.69 -2.88 5.91
CA PRO A 389 20.48 -2.16 6.30
C PRO A 389 19.55 -1.92 5.11
N LYS A 390 18.36 -2.51 5.15
CA LYS A 390 17.36 -2.36 4.09
C LYS A 390 16.47 -1.16 4.37
N VAL A 391 17.03 0.04 4.28
CA VAL A 391 16.18 1.25 4.31
C VAL A 391 15.39 1.30 3.01
N PHE A 392 14.09 1.01 3.08
CA PHE A 392 13.19 1.15 1.93
C PHE A 392 13.00 2.65 1.66
N LYS A 393 13.69 3.16 0.63
CA LYS A 393 13.59 4.56 0.21
C LYS A 393 12.65 4.70 -0.99
N ALA A 394 11.64 5.57 -0.89
CA ALA A 394 10.84 5.99 -2.02
C ALA A 394 11.73 6.78 -2.99
N LYS A 395 11.96 6.25 -4.20
CA LYS A 395 12.86 6.83 -5.21
C LYS A 395 14.28 7.19 -4.71
N GLY A 396 14.75 6.53 -3.65
CA GLY A 396 16.04 6.86 -3.04
C GLY A 396 16.06 8.16 -2.22
N LEU A 397 14.94 8.88 -2.13
CA LEU A 397 14.87 10.22 -1.52
C LEU A 397 14.30 10.19 -0.09
N VAL A 398 13.20 9.49 0.12
CA VAL A 398 12.44 9.56 1.38
C VAL A 398 12.35 8.18 2.02
N GLU A 399 12.77 8.07 3.28
CA GLU A 399 12.53 6.88 4.08
C GLU A 399 11.03 6.63 4.22
N ILE A 400 10.63 5.37 4.22
CA ILE A 400 9.22 4.98 4.31
C ILE A 400 9.03 4.21 5.62
N GLY A 401 7.98 4.53 6.39
CA GLY A 401 7.70 3.83 7.65
C GLY A 401 7.07 4.74 8.71
N VAL A 402 7.25 4.39 9.98
CA VAL A 402 6.65 5.10 11.12
C VAL A 402 7.35 6.42 11.44
N LYS A 403 8.68 6.52 11.24
CA LYS A 403 9.42 7.77 11.49
C LYS A 403 8.94 8.95 10.59
N PRO A 404 8.86 8.80 9.26
CA PRO A 404 8.28 9.84 8.39
C PRO A 404 6.84 10.18 8.76
N MET A 405 6.02 9.18 9.11
CA MET A 405 4.63 9.39 9.54
C MET A 405 4.54 10.27 10.79
N ALA A 406 5.34 9.98 11.82
CA ALA A 406 5.38 10.79 13.03
C ALA A 406 5.81 12.24 12.73
N SER A 407 6.78 12.41 11.83
CA SER A 407 7.20 13.73 11.35
C SER A 407 6.07 14.48 10.63
N ILE A 408 5.32 13.80 9.75
CA ILE A 408 4.16 14.36 9.05
C ILE A 408 3.11 14.80 10.06
N LEU A 409 2.71 13.94 10.99
CA LEU A 409 1.70 14.26 12.01
C LEU A 409 2.13 15.45 12.89
N LYS A 410 3.39 15.47 13.34
CA LYS A 410 3.93 16.59 14.12
C LYS A 410 3.87 17.89 13.33
N THR A 411 4.31 17.86 12.08
CA THR A 411 4.32 19.01 11.17
C THR A 411 2.89 19.50 10.91
N THR A 412 1.96 18.59 10.65
CA THR A 412 0.54 18.89 10.47
C THR A 412 -0.06 19.59 11.69
N MET A 413 0.22 19.09 12.90
CA MET A 413 -0.25 19.72 14.13
C MET A 413 0.39 21.09 14.39
N SER A 414 1.68 21.26 14.08
CA SER A 414 2.36 22.56 14.19
C SER A 414 1.77 23.61 13.25
N TYR A 415 1.55 23.26 11.98
CA TYR A 415 0.91 24.18 11.01
C TYR A 415 -0.55 24.45 11.38
N PHE A 416 -1.30 23.45 11.83
CA PHE A 416 -2.65 23.63 12.34
C PHE A 416 -2.69 24.64 13.50
N ALA A 417 -1.82 24.49 14.50
CA ALA A 417 -1.75 25.40 15.63
C ALA A 417 -1.37 26.84 15.19
N PHE A 418 -0.41 26.96 14.28
CA PHE A 418 0.00 28.25 13.72
C PHE A 418 -1.16 28.95 12.98
N LEU A 419 -1.81 28.27 12.03
CA LEU A 419 -2.94 28.83 11.27
C LEU A 419 -4.14 29.15 12.16
N LYS A 420 -4.41 28.31 13.17
CA LYS A 420 -5.43 28.61 14.18
C LYS A 420 -5.11 29.88 14.96
N SER A 421 -3.84 30.09 15.34
CA SER A 421 -3.44 31.30 16.07
C SER A 421 -3.54 32.57 15.23
N MET A 422 -3.28 32.49 13.92
CA MET A 422 -3.45 33.62 12.99
C MET A 422 -4.92 33.97 12.75
N ASN A 423 -5.82 32.99 12.77
CA ASN A 423 -7.26 33.21 12.57
C ASN A 423 -7.99 33.70 13.84
N LEU A 424 -7.31 33.70 14.99
CA LEU A 424 -7.83 34.23 16.27
C LEU A 424 -7.39 35.67 16.55
N ASN A 425 -6.61 36.27 15.64
CA ASN A 425 -6.30 37.70 15.59
C ASN A 425 -7.00 38.31 14.37
#